data_AF-A0A3S1I145-F1
#
_entry.id   AF-A0A3S1I145-F1
#
_cell.length_a   1.000
_cell.length_b   1.000
_cell.length_c   1.000
_cell.angle_alpha   90.00
_cell.angle_beta   90.00
_cell.angle_gamma   90.00
#
_symmetry.space_group_name_H-M   'P 1'
#
loop_
_entity.id
_entity.type
_entity.pdbx_description
1 polymer ?
#
loop_
_entity_poly.entity_id
_entity_poly.type
_entity_poly.pdbx_seq_one_letter_code
_entity_poly.pdbx_strand_id
1 'polypeptide(L)'
;MPLQNHIREIYFTWQSLRDEPKMQYNIKFNVSNPRAMGTPTANISESGTVPRKVSVFKVSLPCTGTISAEVHVNMIITVNMVPVFNLTTLDFRRKKVCTKSNSVWAPREDLD
;
A
#
# COMPACT_ATOMS: atom_id res chain seq x y z
N MET A 1 10.65 3.79 -12.45
CA MET A 1 9.41 4.41 -12.99
C MET A 1 8.41 4.61 -11.85
N PRO A 2 7.74 5.77 -11.74
CA PRO A 2 6.69 6.00 -10.75
C PRO A 2 5.41 5.25 -11.11
N LEU A 3 4.62 4.89 -10.10
CA LEU A 3 3.28 4.35 -10.25
C LEU A 3 2.39 5.44 -10.87
N GLN A 4 1.72 5.11 -11.96
CA GLN A 4 0.91 6.05 -12.71
C GLN A 4 -0.37 6.43 -11.97
N ASN A 5 -0.98 7.56 -12.35
CA ASN A 5 -2.18 8.07 -11.67
C ASN A 5 -3.32 7.04 -11.59
N HIS A 6 -3.55 6.30 -12.68
CA HIS A 6 -4.62 5.31 -12.79
C HIS A 6 -4.43 4.06 -11.91
N ILE A 7 -3.21 3.78 -11.45
CA ILE A 7 -2.94 2.64 -10.56
C ILE A 7 -3.45 3.00 -9.17
N ARG A 8 -4.49 2.33 -8.70
CA ARG A 8 -5.09 2.58 -7.39
C ARG A 8 -4.72 1.53 -6.34
N GLU A 9 -4.24 0.38 -6.77
CA GLU A 9 -4.09 -0.80 -5.94
C GLU A 9 -2.82 -1.56 -6.33
N ILE A 10 -2.15 -2.13 -5.34
CA ILE A 10 -1.03 -3.07 -5.53
C ILE A 10 -1.32 -4.32 -4.73
N TYR A 11 -0.99 -5.47 -5.31
CA TYR A 11 -1.17 -6.77 -4.69
C TYR A 11 0.18 -7.34 -4.27
N PHE A 12 0.24 -7.81 -3.04
CA PHE A 12 1.40 -8.50 -2.47
C PHE A 12 1.00 -9.95 -2.19
N THR A 13 1.84 -10.87 -2.68
CA THR A 13 1.69 -12.29 -2.38
C THR A 13 2.74 -12.68 -1.36
N TRP A 14 2.31 -13.38 -0.31
CA TRP A 14 3.21 -13.78 0.78
C TRP A 14 2.76 -15.10 1.41
N GLN A 15 3.72 -15.76 2.07
CA GLN A 15 3.50 -16.93 2.89
C GLN A 15 4.67 -17.11 3.87
N SER A 16 4.40 -17.75 4.99
CA SER A 16 5.42 -18.33 5.85
C SER A 16 5.79 -19.71 5.32
N LEU A 17 7.09 -19.99 5.19
CA LEU A 17 7.63 -21.29 4.77
C LEU A 17 7.94 -22.23 5.95
N ARG A 18 7.53 -21.87 7.17
CA ARG A 18 7.77 -22.63 8.39
C ARG A 18 6.47 -22.80 9.16
N ASP A 19 6.32 -23.93 9.84
CA ASP A 19 5.13 -24.20 10.66
C ASP A 19 5.22 -23.51 12.03
N GLU A 20 6.39 -23.57 12.66
CA GLU A 20 6.70 -22.88 13.92
C GLU A 20 8.18 -22.40 13.94
N PRO A 21 8.50 -21.34 14.72
CA PRO A 21 7.54 -20.47 15.38
C PRO A 21 6.79 -19.58 14.39
N LYS A 22 5.54 -19.21 14.72
CA LYS A 22 4.75 -18.24 13.93
C LYS A 22 5.51 -16.94 13.72
N MET A 23 5.53 -16.47 12.48
CA MET A 23 6.04 -15.15 12.09
C MET A 23 4.97 -14.09 12.37
N GLN A 24 5.20 -13.22 13.35
CA GLN A 24 4.32 -12.05 13.55
C GLN A 24 4.79 -10.92 12.64
N TYR A 25 3.84 -10.11 12.16
CA TYR A 25 4.15 -8.91 11.39
C TYR A 25 3.51 -7.67 12.01
N ASN A 26 4.10 -6.52 11.71
CA ASN A 26 3.48 -5.21 11.84
C ASN A 26 3.72 -4.42 10.55
N ILE A 27 2.70 -3.73 10.04
CA ILE A 27 2.75 -2.91 8.84
C ILE A 27 2.54 -1.44 9.19
N LYS A 28 3.31 -0.56 8.55
CA LYS A 28 3.20 0.90 8.67
C LYS A 28 3.28 1.55 7.30
N PHE A 29 2.57 2.66 7.12
CA PHE A 29 2.57 3.44 5.89
C PHE A 29 2.99 4.88 6.16
N ASN A 30 3.80 5.44 5.26
CA ASN A 30 4.18 6.84 5.25
C ASN A 30 4.01 7.42 3.84
N VAL A 31 3.61 8.69 3.77
CA VAL A 31 3.48 9.45 2.52
C VAL A 31 4.18 10.79 2.65
N SER A 32 4.89 11.22 1.61
CA SER A 32 5.60 12.51 1.62
C SER A 32 4.70 13.73 1.44
N ASN A 33 3.47 13.55 0.97
CA ASN A 33 2.54 14.65 0.72
C ASN A 33 1.08 14.20 1.01
N PRO A 34 0.60 14.37 2.26
CA PRO A 34 -0.74 13.96 2.66
C PRO A 34 -1.87 14.78 2.00
N ARG A 35 -1.55 15.96 1.43
CA ARG A 35 -2.52 16.76 0.68
C ARG A 35 -2.80 16.13 -0.68
N ALA A 36 -1.79 15.59 -1.36
CA ALA A 36 -1.93 14.95 -2.67
C ALA A 36 -2.49 13.51 -2.60
N MET A 37 -2.20 12.79 -1.51
CA MET A 37 -2.56 11.40 -1.31
C MET A 37 -2.88 11.12 0.15
N GLY A 38 -3.99 10.44 0.41
CA GLY A 38 -4.31 9.93 1.75
C GLY A 38 -3.39 8.76 2.15
N THR A 39 -3.35 8.43 3.43
CA THR A 39 -2.57 7.30 3.93
C THR A 39 -3.02 6.00 3.24
N PRO A 40 -2.10 5.23 2.62
CA PRO A 40 -2.42 3.91 2.08
C PRO A 40 -3.00 2.98 3.13
N THR A 41 -3.85 2.07 2.70
CA THR A 41 -4.47 1.06 3.58
C THR A 41 -4.32 -0.33 2.99
N ALA A 42 -4.16 -1.33 3.84
CA ALA A 42 -4.17 -2.73 3.43
C ALA A 42 -5.50 -3.41 3.80
N ASN A 43 -5.91 -4.44 3.06
CA ASN A 43 -7.06 -5.27 3.44
C ASN A 43 -6.71 -6.39 4.44
N ILE A 44 -5.71 -6.14 5.30
CA ILE A 44 -5.28 -6.99 6.42
C ILE A 44 -5.07 -6.10 7.65
N SER A 45 -4.98 -6.69 8.83
CA SER A 45 -4.71 -5.94 10.07
C SER A 45 -3.32 -5.30 10.08
N GLU A 46 -3.14 -4.24 10.86
CA GLU A 46 -1.83 -3.59 11.01
C GLU A 46 -0.80 -4.48 11.72
N SER A 47 -1.27 -5.44 12.52
CA SER A 47 -0.44 -6.47 13.13
C SER A 47 -1.15 -7.82 13.08
N GLY A 48 -0.38 -8.89 12.99
CA GLY A 48 -0.93 -10.24 12.92
C GLY A 48 0.13 -11.29 12.63
N THR A 49 -0.29 -12.44 12.11
CA THR A 49 0.61 -13.53 11.72
C THR A 49 0.70 -13.65 10.20
N VAL A 50 1.90 -13.88 9.69
CA VAL A 50 2.11 -14.19 8.27
C VAL A 50 1.41 -15.52 7.97
N PRO A 51 0.56 -15.60 6.94
CA PRO A 51 -0.22 -16.80 6.65
C PRO A 51 0.68 -17.97 6.22
N ARG A 52 0.30 -19.20 6.59
CA ARG A 52 1.02 -20.42 6.17
C ARG A 52 0.70 -20.87 4.75
N LYS A 53 -0.39 -20.39 4.17
CA LYS A 53 -0.75 -20.62 2.77
C LYS A 53 -0.42 -19.38 1.96
N VAL A 54 -0.07 -19.58 0.69
CA VAL A 54 0.03 -18.48 -0.30
C VAL A 54 -1.22 -17.64 -0.21
N SER A 55 -1.05 -16.41 0.24
CA SER A 55 -2.15 -15.47 0.43
C SER A 55 -1.80 -14.16 -0.27
N VAL A 56 -2.83 -13.41 -0.64
CA VAL A 56 -2.68 -12.12 -1.28
C VAL A 56 -3.34 -11.06 -0.41
N PHE A 57 -2.64 -9.97 -0.16
CA PHE A 57 -3.25 -8.76 0.37
C PHE A 57 -3.08 -7.61 -0.63
N LYS A 58 -3.99 -6.67 -0.54
CA LYS A 58 -4.09 -5.50 -1.39
C LYS A 58 -3.73 -4.27 -0.58
N VAL A 59 -2.94 -3.37 -1.18
CA VAL A 59 -2.67 -2.02 -0.69
C VAL A 59 -3.36 -1.00 -1.60
N SER A 60 -4.23 -0.19 -1.01
CA SER A 60 -4.92 0.92 -1.67
C SER A 60 -4.05 2.19 -1.64
N LEU A 61 -3.99 2.91 -2.76
CA LEU A 61 -3.16 4.10 -2.98
C LEU A 61 -4.04 5.31 -3.33
N PRO A 62 -4.69 5.95 -2.35
CA PRO A 62 -5.72 6.95 -2.60
C PRO A 62 -5.15 8.34 -2.88
N CYS A 63 -5.03 8.72 -4.16
CA CYS A 63 -4.85 10.12 -4.52
C CYS A 63 -6.09 10.94 -4.16
N THR A 64 -5.92 12.11 -3.54
CA THR A 64 -7.06 12.95 -3.10
C THR A 64 -7.72 13.68 -4.26
N GLY A 65 -7.00 13.84 -5.39
CA GLY A 65 -7.45 14.64 -6.52
C GLY A 65 -7.42 16.15 -6.27
N THR A 66 -6.90 16.62 -5.13
CA THR A 66 -6.92 18.06 -4.81
C THR A 66 -5.76 18.83 -5.47
N ILE A 67 -4.59 18.20 -5.56
CA ILE A 67 -3.37 18.76 -6.15
C ILE A 67 -2.64 17.71 -6.98
N SER A 68 -1.90 18.16 -7.99
CA SER A 68 -0.99 17.30 -8.76
C SER A 68 0.38 17.24 -8.07
N ALA A 69 0.89 16.05 -7.79
CA ALA A 69 2.22 15.84 -7.21
C ALA A 69 2.72 14.41 -7.45
N GLU A 70 4.05 14.23 -7.46
CA GLU A 70 4.67 12.93 -7.23
C GLU A 70 4.84 12.69 -5.72
N VAL A 71 4.18 11.68 -5.18
CA VAL A 71 4.17 11.32 -3.76
C VAL A 71 5.11 10.13 -3.54
N HIS A 72 6.03 10.25 -2.59
CA HIS A 72 6.80 9.10 -2.12
C HIS A 72 5.94 8.33 -1.12
N VAL A 73 5.70 7.06 -1.42
CA VAL A 73 5.00 6.11 -0.58
C VAL A 73 6.02 5.14 -0.01
N ASN A 74 6.00 4.98 1.30
CA ASN A 74 6.79 3.97 2.00
C ASN A 74 5.84 3.05 2.78
N MET A 75 5.91 1.75 2.48
CA MET A 75 5.31 0.69 3.28
C MET A 75 6.42 -0.10 3.99
N ILE A 76 6.37 -0.11 5.30
CA ILE A 76 7.33 -0.83 6.15
C ILE A 76 6.61 -2.03 6.75
N ILE A 77 7.13 -3.23 6.52
CA ILE A 77 6.65 -4.45 7.17
C ILE A 77 7.76 -4.99 8.06
N THR A 78 7.53 -4.99 9.37
CA THR A 78 8.44 -5.59 10.33
C THR A 78 7.95 -6.98 10.68
N VAL A 79 8.75 -8.00 10.40
CA VAL A 79 8.47 -9.39 10.71
C VAL A 79 9.36 -9.84 11.86
N ASN A 80 8.77 -10.47 12.88
CA ASN A 80 9.49 -11.04 14.00
C ASN A 80 9.18 -12.54 14.14
N MET A 81 10.14 -13.29 14.67
CA MET A 81 9.99 -14.69 15.03
C MET A 81 10.43 -14.90 16.48
N VAL A 82 9.50 -15.24 17.36
CA VAL A 82 9.78 -15.56 18.77
C VAL A 82 9.69 -17.09 18.94
N PRO A 83 10.68 -17.79 19.52
CA PRO A 83 11.78 -17.28 20.37
C PRO A 83 13.12 -17.06 19.64
N VAL A 84 13.16 -17.16 18.31
CA VAL A 84 14.44 -17.05 17.56
C VAL A 84 14.98 -15.60 17.57
N PHE A 85 14.16 -14.62 17.95
CA PHE A 85 14.43 -13.18 17.98
C PHE A 85 14.97 -12.63 16.64
N ASN A 86 14.60 -13.27 15.52
CA ASN A 86 14.94 -12.78 14.20
C ASN A 86 13.98 -11.65 13.84
N LEU A 87 14.52 -10.43 13.73
CA LEU A 87 13.81 -9.25 13.26
C LEU A 87 14.18 -8.98 11.81
N THR A 88 13.21 -8.96 10.92
CA THR A 88 13.40 -8.60 9.50
C THR A 88 12.50 -7.44 9.16
N THR A 89 13.07 -6.38 8.60
CA THR A 89 12.31 -5.21 8.14
C THR A 89 12.32 -5.19 6.61
N LEU A 90 11.13 -5.18 6.02
CA LEU A 90 10.92 -5.00 4.59
C LEU A 90 10.49 -3.55 4.36
N ASP A 91 11.31 -2.78 3.65
CA ASP A 91 11.07 -1.36 3.35
C ASP A 91 10.74 -1.19 1.85
N PHE A 92 9.46 -1.07 1.55
CA PHE A 92 8.95 -0.92 0.18
C PHE A 92 8.72 0.56 -0.14
N ARG A 93 9.61 1.13 -0.94
CA ARG A 93 9.53 2.54 -1.36
C ARG A 93 9.14 2.65 -2.82
N ARG A 94 8.10 3.43 -3.12
CA ARG A 94 7.67 3.75 -4.49
C ARG A 94 7.24 5.20 -4.62
N LYS A 95 7.45 5.79 -5.79
CA LYS A 95 6.84 7.07 -6.17
C LYS A 95 5.48 6.80 -6.80
N LYS A 96 4.50 7.64 -6.50
CA LYS A 96 3.16 7.63 -7.09
C LYS A 96 2.86 8.99 -7.70
N VAL A 97 2.44 9.00 -8.95
CA VAL A 97 1.87 10.20 -9.57
C VAL A 97 0.42 10.34 -9.10
N CYS A 98 0.09 11.48 -8.50
CA CYS A 98 -1.28 11.91 -8.24
C CYS A 98 -1.57 13.16 -9.07
N THR A 99 -2.74 13.20 -9.71
CA THR A 99 -3.17 14.36 -10.49
C THR A 99 -4.35 15.03 -9.81
N LYS A 100 -4.41 16.36 -9.90
CA LYS A 100 -5.62 17.10 -9.59
C LYS A 100 -6.78 16.58 -10.47
N SER A 101 -7.93 16.34 -9.86
CA SER A 101 -9.15 15.99 -10.59
C SER A 101 -9.64 17.24 -11.30
N ASN A 102 -9.72 17.21 -12.62
CA ASN A 102 -10.45 18.21 -13.38
C ASN A 102 -11.93 17.86 -13.32
N SER A 103 -12.57 17.98 -12.15
CA SER A 103 -14.02 17.99 -12.07
C SER A 103 -14.54 19.34 -12.57
N VAL A 104 -14.34 19.62 -13.86
CA VAL A 104 -15.38 20.34 -14.61
C VAL A 104 -16.44 19.27 -14.81
N TRP A 105 -17.51 19.37 -14.03
CA TRP A 105 -18.76 18.70 -14.38
C TRP A 105 -19.20 19.27 -15.73
N ALA A 106 -18.72 18.67 -16.82
CA ALA A 106 -19.43 18.73 -18.08
C ALA A 106 -20.53 17.67 -17.96
N PRO A 107 -21.82 18.04 -17.99
CA PRO A 107 -22.86 17.07 -18.24
C PRO A 107 -22.47 16.27 -19.49
N ARG A 108 -22.63 14.95 -19.45
CA ARG A 108 -22.63 14.15 -20.67
C ARG A 108 -23.90 14.52 -21.44
N GLU A 109 -23.84 15.59 -22.22
CA GLU A 109 -24.70 15.77 -23.38
C GLU A 109 -24.09 14.95 -24.52
N ASP A 110 -24.97 14.13 -25.10
CA ASP A 110 -24.97 13.63 -26.47
C ASP A 110 -23.95 12.55 -26.87
N LEU A 111 -24.44 11.32 -26.88
CA LEU A 111 -24.31 10.42 -28.02
C LEU A 111 -25.71 9.95 -28.39
N ASP A 112 -26.18 10.46 -29.53
CA ASP A 112 -27.34 10.01 -30.31
C ASP A 112 -27.41 8.49 -30.48
#